data_AF-A0A2V9ZJG4-F1
#
_entry.id   AF-A0A2V9ZJG4-F1
#
_cell.length_a   1.000
_cell.length_b   1.000
_cell.length_c   1.000
_cell.angle_alpha   90.00
_cell.angle_beta   90.00
_cell.angle_gamma   90.00
#
_symmetry.space_group_name_H-M   'P 1'
#
loop_
_entity.id
_entity.type
_entity.pdbx_description
1 polymer ?
#
loop_
_entity_poly.entity_id
_entity_poly.type
_entity_poly.pdbx_seq_one_letter_code
_entity_poly.pdbx_strand_id
1 'polypeptide(L)'
;MGNGIAGANLSDIGLKRSLRLWDLILYGVIVIQPTAPMPLFGVLSNRAHGHAVTAILLAMIAMLFTAISYGRMARAYPSAGSAFTYVGQEINPALGYVTGWSMAMDYMLNPVICIIWCSKAAMNFAPGSHYWIWVVFFFALFTGLNLRGIKTSARVNEGLAAGMSIVIGIFFVAAARYIWGSSHDGPVFFFRPFYDPQTFRLGPVLGGTSLAVLTYIGFDGISTLSEEVENPRRNVLLATVLTCLVIGILSAMEVYVAQLVWPISQPFPDVDTAFVHVAGRVAGSWFFLTMNLTLLVASVGSGMGAQLGAARLLYGMGRSNALPRSFFGAIDRNRRIPRNNVIFVGLVAVAGAFLLSYGLAAEMLNFGALLA
;
A
#
# COMPACT_ATOMS: atom_id res chain seq x y z
N MET A 1 -58.44 28.63 0.75
CA MET A 1 -57.19 28.63 1.54
C MET A 1 -56.43 27.35 1.25
N GLY A 2 -55.68 27.34 0.14
CA GLY A 2 -54.74 26.27 -0.17
C GLY A 2 -53.34 26.80 0.11
N ASN A 3 -52.59 26.15 0.98
CA ASN A 3 -51.19 26.47 1.22
C ASN A 3 -50.42 25.20 1.58
N GLY A 4 -49.41 24.89 0.78
CA GLY A 4 -48.14 24.44 1.32
C GLY A 4 -47.81 22.95 1.26
N ILE A 5 -48.00 22.27 0.13
CA ILE A 5 -47.16 21.10 -0.17
C ILE A 5 -45.97 21.61 -0.98
N ALA A 6 -45.03 22.26 -0.29
CA ALA A 6 -43.74 22.62 -0.87
C ALA A 6 -42.96 21.33 -1.16
N GLY A 7 -42.55 21.16 -2.42
CA GLY A 7 -41.82 20.00 -2.89
C GLY A 7 -40.57 19.74 -2.06
N ALA A 8 -40.47 18.53 -1.51
CA ALA A 8 -39.20 18.00 -1.08
C ALA A 8 -38.33 17.86 -2.33
N ASN A 9 -37.39 18.79 -2.51
CA ASN A 9 -36.31 18.67 -3.49
C ASN A 9 -35.57 17.35 -3.23
N LEU A 10 -35.80 16.35 -4.09
CA LEU A 10 -35.09 15.07 -4.11
C LEU A 10 -33.62 15.20 -4.57
N SER A 11 -33.06 16.41 -4.57
CA SER A 11 -31.76 16.73 -5.16
C SER A 11 -30.59 16.82 -4.18
N ASP A 12 -30.75 16.48 -2.90
CA ASP A 12 -29.66 16.64 -1.91
C ASP A 12 -29.54 15.50 -0.89
N ILE A 13 -29.77 14.25 -1.31
CA ILE A 13 -29.35 13.07 -0.52
C ILE A 13 -27.84 12.87 -0.76
N GLY A 14 -27.02 13.75 -0.20
CA GLY A 14 -25.55 13.64 -0.19
C GLY A 14 -25.03 12.86 1.02
N LEU A 15 -23.78 12.39 0.94
CA LEU A 15 -23.10 11.77 2.08
C LEU A 15 -22.94 12.76 3.24
N LYS A 16 -23.04 12.27 4.48
CA LYS A 16 -22.91 13.11 5.67
C LYS A 16 -21.46 13.58 5.82
N ARG A 17 -21.24 14.89 5.79
CA ARG A 17 -19.94 15.50 6.06
C ARG A 17 -19.60 15.47 7.54
N SER A 18 -18.89 14.43 7.99
CA SER A 18 -18.49 14.25 9.40
C SER A 18 -16.99 14.11 9.62
N LEU A 19 -16.20 13.87 8.57
CA LEU A 19 -14.77 13.63 8.69
C LEU A 19 -13.99 14.93 8.85
N ARG A 20 -13.10 14.96 9.85
CA ARG A 20 -12.17 16.05 10.13
C ARG A 20 -10.77 15.72 9.59
N LEU A 21 -9.88 16.70 9.66
CA LEU A 21 -8.49 16.56 9.18
C LEU A 21 -7.77 15.35 9.83
N TRP A 22 -7.91 15.17 11.14
CA TRP A 22 -7.26 14.06 11.86
C TRP A 22 -7.81 12.70 11.46
N ASP A 23 -9.12 12.61 11.19
CA ASP A 23 -9.75 11.37 10.74
C ASP A 23 -9.20 10.97 9.36
N LEU A 24 -8.95 11.95 8.48
CA LEU A 24 -8.35 11.71 7.16
C LEU A 24 -6.87 11.31 7.24
N ILE A 25 -6.09 11.92 8.13
CA ILE A 25 -4.68 11.55 8.34
C ILE A 25 -4.62 10.13 8.91
N LEU A 26 -5.42 9.82 9.92
CA LEU A 26 -5.50 8.49 10.51
C LEU A 26 -5.95 7.46 9.46
N TYR A 27 -6.96 7.78 8.66
CA TYR A 27 -7.39 6.94 7.54
C TYR A 27 -6.24 6.70 6.55
N GLY A 28 -5.52 7.75 6.15
CA GLY A 28 -4.36 7.64 5.27
C GLY A 28 -3.27 6.71 5.82
N VAL A 29 -2.92 6.85 7.10
CA VAL A 29 -1.94 5.99 7.77
C VAL A 29 -2.43 4.54 7.84
N ILE A 30 -3.73 4.31 8.07
CA ILE A 30 -4.32 2.96 8.10
C ILE A 30 -4.30 2.33 6.70
N VAL A 31 -4.61 3.10 5.65
CA VAL A 31 -4.68 2.61 4.27
C VAL A 31 -3.29 2.29 3.73
N ILE A 32 -2.33 3.19 3.89
CA ILE A 32 -0.95 2.96 3.46
C ILE A 32 -0.30 1.87 4.34
N GLN A 33 -0.76 1.77 5.59
CA GLN A 33 -0.26 0.89 6.64
C GLN A 33 1.12 1.32 7.15
N PRO A 34 1.32 1.40 8.48
CA PRO A 34 2.62 1.80 9.04
C PRO A 34 3.80 0.92 8.60
N THR A 35 3.54 -0.36 8.29
CA THR A 35 4.55 -1.35 7.91
C THR A 35 4.87 -1.38 6.41
N ALA A 36 4.35 -0.45 5.61
CA ALA A 36 4.50 -0.41 4.14
C ALA A 36 5.93 -0.65 3.61
N PRO A 37 7.02 -0.07 4.17
CA PRO A 37 8.35 -0.25 3.61
C PRO A 37 8.97 -1.62 3.96
N MET A 38 8.45 -2.32 4.97
CA MET A 38 9.09 -3.53 5.50
C MET A 38 9.10 -4.71 4.51
N PRO A 39 7.99 -5.04 3.81
CA PRO A 39 8.00 -6.07 2.77
C PRO A 39 8.96 -5.77 1.62
N LEU A 40 9.11 -4.49 1.26
CA LEU A 40 9.94 -4.06 0.13
C LEU A 40 11.43 -3.96 0.49
N PHE A 41 11.76 -3.88 1.77
CA PHE A 41 13.10 -3.53 2.27
C PHE A 41 14.24 -4.31 1.61
N GLY A 42 14.12 -5.64 1.46
CA GLY A 42 15.20 -6.45 0.89
C GLY A 42 15.46 -6.16 -0.58
N VAL A 43 14.40 -6.10 -1.40
CA VAL A 43 14.52 -5.77 -2.82
C VAL A 43 15.04 -4.34 -2.98
N LEU A 44 14.51 -3.39 -2.20
CA LEU A 44 14.93 -2.00 -2.20
C LEU A 44 16.41 -1.85 -1.82
N SER A 45 16.85 -2.51 -0.75
CA SER A 45 18.24 -2.46 -0.28
C SER A 45 19.21 -3.03 -1.31
N ASN A 46 18.85 -4.16 -1.96
CA ASN A 46 19.65 -4.73 -3.03
C ASN A 46 19.69 -3.83 -4.26
N ARG A 47 18.56 -3.23 -4.65
CA ARG A 47 18.48 -2.35 -5.83
C ARG A 47 19.24 -1.04 -5.63
N ALA A 48 19.18 -0.47 -4.43
CA ALA A 48 19.85 0.77 -4.06
C ALA A 48 21.30 0.57 -3.58
N HIS A 49 21.85 -0.66 -3.63
CA HIS A 49 23.18 -1.01 -3.10
C HIS A 49 23.42 -0.52 -1.65
N GLY A 50 22.43 -0.70 -0.78
CA GLY A 50 22.53 -0.28 0.61
C GLY A 50 22.25 1.21 0.85
N HIS A 51 21.64 1.93 -0.09
CA HIS A 51 21.19 3.32 0.09
C HIS A 51 19.66 3.44 0.10
N ALA A 52 18.99 2.49 0.75
CA ALA A 52 17.53 2.40 0.79
C ALA A 52 16.91 3.62 1.49
N VAL A 53 17.55 4.18 2.53
CA VAL A 53 17.08 5.41 3.20
C VAL A 53 17.04 6.59 2.23
N THR A 54 18.15 6.81 1.50
CA THR A 54 18.22 7.90 0.52
C THR A 54 17.20 7.70 -0.59
N ALA A 55 17.01 6.46 -1.05
CA ALA A 55 15.96 6.14 -2.01
C ALA A 55 14.55 6.50 -1.50
N ILE A 56 14.22 6.16 -0.24
CA ILE A 56 12.94 6.52 0.39
C ILE A 56 12.79 8.03 0.54
N LEU A 57 13.84 8.74 0.96
CA LEU A 57 13.77 10.20 1.11
C LEU A 57 13.58 10.92 -0.24
N LEU A 58 14.25 10.44 -1.30
CA LEU A 58 14.02 10.95 -2.65
C LEU A 58 12.61 10.63 -3.14
N ALA A 59 12.09 9.44 -2.85
CA ALA A 59 10.72 9.05 -3.18
C ALA A 59 9.72 9.93 -2.42
N MET A 60 9.96 10.22 -1.13
CA MET A 60 9.15 11.13 -0.33
C MET A 60 9.04 12.50 -0.99
N ILE A 61 10.16 13.07 -1.45
CA ILE A 61 10.16 14.38 -2.10
C ILE A 61 9.31 14.34 -3.37
N ALA A 62 9.48 13.32 -4.22
CA ALA A 62 8.68 13.14 -5.43
C ALA A 62 7.18 13.01 -5.09
N MET A 63 6.84 12.17 -4.10
CA MET A 63 5.47 11.92 -3.68
C MET A 63 4.82 13.13 -3.00
N LEU A 64 5.59 14.01 -2.34
CA LEU A 64 5.07 15.27 -1.81
C LEU A 64 4.62 16.21 -2.94
N PHE A 65 5.36 16.29 -4.05
CA PHE A 65 4.91 17.06 -5.21
C PHE A 65 3.60 16.48 -5.78
N THR A 66 3.49 15.16 -5.87
CA THR A 66 2.26 14.48 -6.29
C THR A 66 1.11 14.75 -5.33
N ALA A 67 1.32 14.62 -4.02
CA ALA A 67 0.31 14.87 -3.00
C ALA A 67 -0.19 16.33 -3.01
N ILE A 68 0.70 17.30 -3.22
CA ILE A 68 0.32 18.71 -3.37
C ILE A 68 -0.53 18.90 -4.64
N SER A 69 -0.16 18.27 -5.76
CA SER A 69 -0.93 18.31 -7.00
C SER A 69 -2.33 17.73 -6.82
N TYR A 70 -2.43 16.53 -6.24
CA TYR A 70 -3.70 15.87 -5.92
C TYR A 70 -4.57 16.71 -4.99
N GLY A 71 -3.99 17.28 -3.93
CA GLY A 71 -4.74 18.12 -3.01
C GLY A 71 -5.23 19.44 -3.64
N ARG A 72 -4.48 20.02 -4.59
CA ARG A 72 -4.95 21.18 -5.38
C ARG A 72 -6.10 20.79 -6.31
N MET A 73 -6.01 19.62 -6.94
CA MET A 73 -7.08 19.09 -7.78
C MET A 73 -8.34 18.74 -6.99
N ALA A 74 -8.21 18.13 -5.81
CA ALA A 74 -9.32 17.87 -4.89
C ALA A 74 -10.03 19.16 -4.45
N ARG A 75 -9.30 20.28 -4.38
CA ARG A 75 -9.89 21.60 -4.10
C ARG A 75 -10.70 22.16 -5.28
N ALA A 76 -10.26 21.90 -6.51
CA ALA A 76 -10.95 22.30 -7.75
C ALA A 76 -12.18 21.42 -8.01
N TYR A 77 -12.01 20.10 -7.91
CA TYR A 77 -13.04 19.08 -8.12
C TYR A 77 -13.24 18.23 -6.85
N PRO A 78 -13.98 18.75 -5.85
CA PRO A 78 -14.25 18.02 -4.60
C PRO A 78 -15.31 16.92 -4.83
N SER A 79 -14.94 15.90 -5.61
CA SER A 79 -15.76 14.72 -5.92
C SER A 79 -14.95 13.45 -5.66
N ALA A 80 -15.61 12.34 -5.39
CA ALA A 80 -14.96 11.08 -5.00
C ALA A 80 -14.11 10.39 -6.10
N GLY A 81 -14.09 10.91 -7.33
CA GLY A 81 -13.50 10.22 -8.49
C GLY A 81 -11.98 10.31 -8.66
N SER A 82 -11.27 11.01 -7.77
CA SER A 82 -9.79 11.06 -7.71
C SER A 82 -9.13 11.39 -9.07
N ALA A 83 -7.95 10.82 -9.35
CA ALA A 83 -7.12 11.07 -10.53
C ALA A 83 -7.86 10.93 -11.87
N PHE A 84 -8.71 9.90 -11.99
CA PHE A 84 -9.56 9.66 -13.16
C PHE A 84 -10.41 10.89 -13.49
N THR A 85 -11.08 11.45 -12.48
CA THR A 85 -11.92 12.64 -12.67
C THR A 85 -11.08 13.88 -12.96
N TYR A 86 -9.93 14.04 -12.30
CA TYR A 86 -9.07 15.21 -12.50
C TYR A 86 -8.57 15.30 -13.94
N VAL A 87 -8.01 14.20 -14.47
CA VAL A 87 -7.51 14.15 -15.85
C VAL A 87 -8.66 14.19 -16.87
N GLY A 88 -9.76 13.51 -16.57
CA GLY A 88 -10.93 13.47 -17.44
C GLY A 88 -11.61 14.84 -17.64
N GLN A 89 -11.62 15.69 -16.60
CA GLN A 89 -12.25 17.01 -16.63
C GLN A 89 -11.31 18.11 -17.16
N GLU A 90 -10.03 18.09 -16.79
CA GLU A 90 -9.08 19.17 -17.15
C GLU A 90 -8.34 18.94 -18.47
N ILE A 91 -8.07 17.68 -18.83
CA ILE A 91 -7.26 17.37 -20.01
C ILE A 91 -8.13 16.76 -21.12
N ASN A 92 -8.60 15.53 -20.91
CA ASN A 92 -9.41 14.82 -21.89
C ASN A 92 -10.05 13.57 -21.26
N PRO A 93 -11.33 13.27 -21.55
CA PRO A 93 -11.98 12.03 -21.10
C PRO A 93 -11.23 10.73 -21.47
N ALA A 94 -10.58 10.68 -22.64
CA ALA A 94 -9.80 9.52 -23.07
C ALA A 94 -8.54 9.32 -22.23
N LEU A 95 -7.86 10.41 -21.84
CA LEU A 95 -6.71 10.34 -20.94
C LEU A 95 -7.15 10.02 -19.51
N GLY A 96 -8.28 10.55 -19.05
CA GLY A 96 -8.89 10.14 -17.78
C GLY A 96 -9.17 8.64 -17.76
N TYR A 97 -9.68 8.09 -18.86
CA TYR A 97 -9.88 6.64 -19.01
C TYR A 97 -8.58 5.83 -18.90
N VAL A 98 -7.48 6.29 -19.51
CA VAL A 98 -6.16 5.66 -19.36
C VAL A 98 -5.68 5.72 -17.90
N THR A 99 -5.80 6.87 -17.23
CA THR A 99 -5.48 7.02 -15.80
C THR A 99 -6.29 6.05 -14.93
N GLY A 100 -7.59 5.91 -15.20
CA GLY A 100 -8.44 4.94 -14.50
C GLY A 100 -8.00 3.48 -14.70
N TRP A 101 -7.47 3.13 -15.88
CA TRP A 101 -6.87 1.82 -16.13
C TRP A 101 -5.53 1.63 -15.42
N SER A 102 -4.69 2.66 -15.35
CA SER A 102 -3.45 2.64 -14.57
C SER A 102 -3.74 2.42 -13.07
N MET A 103 -4.75 3.11 -12.52
CA MET A 103 -5.23 2.85 -11.16
C MET A 103 -5.80 1.44 -11.01
N ALA A 104 -6.57 0.93 -11.99
CA ALA A 104 -7.10 -0.43 -11.93
C ALA A 104 -5.99 -1.49 -11.93
N MET A 105 -4.90 -1.27 -12.68
CA MET A 105 -3.73 -2.14 -12.65
C MET A 105 -3.09 -2.19 -11.26
N ASP A 106 -3.02 -1.07 -10.54
CA ASP A 106 -2.51 -1.02 -9.17
C ASP A 106 -3.30 -1.96 -8.24
N TYR A 107 -4.62 -1.80 -8.21
CA TYR A 107 -5.49 -2.68 -7.42
C TYR A 107 -5.45 -4.16 -7.85
N MET A 108 -5.17 -4.46 -9.13
CA MET A 108 -5.08 -5.83 -9.63
C MET A 108 -3.73 -6.50 -9.34
N LEU A 109 -2.65 -5.73 -9.29
CA LEU A 109 -1.29 -6.22 -9.03
C LEU A 109 -0.96 -6.28 -7.53
N ASN A 110 -1.58 -5.45 -6.69
CA ASN A 110 -1.36 -5.52 -5.25
C ASN A 110 -1.66 -6.91 -4.64
N PRO A 111 -2.77 -7.60 -4.99
CA PRO A 111 -3.00 -8.98 -4.55
C PRO A 111 -1.90 -9.96 -4.97
N VAL A 112 -1.24 -9.75 -6.12
CA VAL A 112 -0.11 -10.59 -6.57
C VAL A 112 1.04 -10.49 -5.58
N ILE A 113 1.50 -9.26 -5.29
CA ILE A 113 2.63 -9.06 -4.37
C ILE A 113 2.30 -9.55 -2.96
N CYS A 114 1.06 -9.36 -2.49
CA CYS A 114 0.62 -9.86 -1.19
C CYS A 114 0.61 -11.39 -1.13
N ILE A 115 0.14 -12.08 -2.18
CA ILE A 115 0.18 -13.56 -2.22
C ILE A 115 1.64 -14.05 -2.21
N ILE A 116 2.52 -13.43 -3.02
CA ILE A 116 3.94 -13.81 -3.07
C ILE A 116 4.57 -13.65 -1.68
N TRP A 117 4.41 -12.47 -1.08
CA TRP A 117 5.01 -12.14 0.21
C TRP A 117 4.45 -13.02 1.33
N CYS A 118 3.12 -13.17 1.43
CA CYS A 118 2.49 -14.05 2.42
C CYS A 118 2.94 -15.51 2.28
N SER A 119 3.14 -15.98 1.05
CA SER A 119 3.58 -17.35 0.80
C SER A 119 5.01 -17.58 1.30
N LYS A 120 5.91 -16.61 1.07
CA LYS A 120 7.27 -16.63 1.63
C LYS A 120 7.27 -16.53 3.15
N ALA A 121 6.47 -15.63 3.71
CA ALA A 121 6.32 -15.48 5.15
C ALA A 121 5.77 -16.75 5.82
N ALA A 122 4.86 -17.47 5.16
CA ALA A 122 4.33 -18.73 5.70
C ALA A 122 5.37 -19.86 5.71
N MET A 123 6.29 -19.88 4.74
CA MET A 123 7.42 -20.82 4.74
C MET A 123 8.36 -20.61 5.94
N ASN A 124 8.42 -19.39 6.50
CA ASN A 124 9.16 -19.13 7.74
C ASN A 124 8.52 -19.80 8.98
N PHE A 125 7.20 -20.05 8.97
CA PHE A 125 6.51 -20.78 10.04
C PHE A 125 6.56 -22.31 9.84
N ALA A 126 6.58 -22.77 8.59
CA ALA A 126 6.70 -24.18 8.24
C ALA A 126 7.88 -24.41 7.28
N PRO A 127 9.13 -24.43 7.80
CA PRO A 127 10.31 -24.68 6.98
C PRO A 127 10.21 -26.03 6.26
N GLY A 128 10.55 -26.06 4.97
CA GLY A 128 10.46 -27.27 4.13
C GLY A 128 9.12 -27.46 3.41
N SER A 129 8.13 -26.59 3.66
CA SER A 129 6.91 -26.55 2.86
C SER A 129 7.16 -25.98 1.46
N HIS A 130 6.44 -26.49 0.46
CA HIS A 130 6.59 -26.03 -0.92
C HIS A 130 5.82 -24.72 -1.14
N TYR A 131 6.45 -23.77 -1.82
CA TYR A 131 5.90 -22.44 -2.11
C TYR A 131 4.48 -22.47 -2.72
N TRP A 132 4.23 -23.39 -3.65
CA TRP A 132 2.94 -23.50 -4.35
C TRP A 132 1.75 -23.77 -3.41
N ILE A 133 1.97 -24.48 -2.30
CA ILE A 133 0.92 -24.81 -1.32
C ILE A 133 0.40 -23.51 -0.71
N TRP A 134 1.31 -22.62 -0.33
CA TRP A 134 0.96 -21.34 0.27
C TRP A 134 0.35 -20.37 -0.74
N VAL A 135 0.83 -20.36 -1.98
CA VAL A 135 0.22 -19.57 -3.06
C VAL A 135 -1.25 -19.95 -3.24
N VAL A 136 -1.55 -21.25 -3.34
CA VAL A 136 -2.93 -21.75 -3.46
C VAL A 136 -3.75 -21.43 -2.20
N PHE A 137 -3.15 -21.58 -1.00
CA PHE A 137 -3.80 -21.25 0.26
C PHE A 137 -4.19 -19.77 0.35
N PHE A 138 -3.27 -18.83 0.09
CA PHE A 138 -3.57 -17.40 0.17
C PHE A 138 -4.49 -16.93 -0.95
N PHE A 139 -4.39 -17.50 -2.16
CA PHE A 139 -5.39 -17.30 -3.21
C PHE A 139 -6.79 -17.71 -2.75
N ALA A 140 -6.93 -18.91 -2.17
CA ALA A 140 -8.20 -19.43 -1.68
C ALA A 140 -8.71 -18.63 -0.48
N LEU A 141 -7.82 -18.17 0.40
CA LEU A 141 -8.13 -17.32 1.54
C LEU A 141 -8.67 -15.97 1.07
N PHE A 142 -7.93 -15.24 0.25
CA PHE A 142 -8.32 -13.90 -0.19
C PHE A 142 -9.61 -13.94 -1.00
N THR A 143 -9.68 -14.84 -1.99
CA THR A 143 -10.85 -15.03 -2.83
C THR A 143 -12.04 -15.53 -2.02
N GLY A 144 -11.84 -16.51 -1.14
CA GLY A 144 -12.91 -17.09 -0.32
C GLY A 144 -13.52 -16.09 0.67
N LEU A 145 -12.69 -15.28 1.34
CA LEU A 145 -13.16 -14.25 2.27
C LEU A 145 -13.88 -13.11 1.52
N ASN A 146 -13.35 -12.69 0.37
CA ASN A 146 -14.01 -11.69 -0.49
C ASN A 146 -15.34 -12.20 -1.08
N LEU A 147 -15.42 -13.47 -1.49
CA LEU A 147 -16.66 -14.11 -1.94
C LEU A 147 -17.67 -14.29 -0.81
N ARG A 148 -17.21 -14.41 0.43
CA ARG A 148 -18.12 -14.40 1.59
C ARG A 148 -18.67 -13.00 1.88
N GLY A 149 -18.12 -11.96 1.26
CA GLY A 149 -18.54 -10.58 1.48
C GLY A 149 -18.17 -10.07 2.87
N ILE A 150 -17.09 -10.62 3.46
CA ILE A 150 -16.64 -10.23 4.79
C ILE A 150 -16.16 -8.78 4.70
N LYS A 151 -16.96 -7.88 5.26
CA LYS A 151 -16.59 -6.48 5.42
C LYS A 151 -15.82 -6.37 6.73
N THR A 152 -14.52 -6.12 6.62
CA THR A 152 -13.72 -5.74 7.78
C THR A 152 -14.25 -4.40 8.29
N SER A 153 -14.61 -4.34 9.57
CA SER A 153 -15.10 -3.10 10.18
C SER A 153 -13.96 -2.09 10.28
N ALA A 154 -14.25 -0.79 10.14
CA ALA A 154 -13.26 0.27 10.33
C ALA A 154 -12.49 0.12 11.66
N ARG A 155 -13.18 -0.28 12.73
CA ARG A 155 -12.58 -0.55 14.05
C ARG A 155 -11.57 -1.69 14.05
N VAL A 156 -11.77 -2.70 13.20
CA VAL A 156 -10.83 -3.83 13.07
C VAL A 156 -9.57 -3.37 12.35
N ASN A 157 -9.71 -2.59 11.26
CA ASN A 157 -8.54 -2.03 10.56
C ASN A 157 -7.75 -1.05 11.45
N GLU A 158 -8.45 -0.21 12.22
CA GLU A 158 -7.84 0.67 13.21
C GLU A 158 -7.10 -0.12 14.30
N GLY A 159 -7.72 -1.17 14.84
CA GLY A 159 -7.07 -2.06 15.81
C GLY A 159 -5.85 -2.80 15.25
N LEU A 160 -5.92 -3.26 14.00
CA LEU A 160 -4.78 -3.86 13.31
C LEU A 160 -3.63 -2.86 13.11
N ALA A 161 -3.93 -1.65 12.64
CA ALA A 161 -2.94 -0.59 12.46
C ALA A 161 -2.30 -0.13 13.79
N ALA A 162 -3.09 -0.07 14.87
CA ALA A 162 -2.59 0.20 16.21
C ALA A 162 -1.65 -0.92 16.69
N GLY A 163 -2.05 -2.18 16.51
CA GLY A 163 -1.21 -3.34 16.84
C GLY A 163 0.12 -3.34 16.08
N MET A 164 0.09 -3.05 14.78
CA MET A 164 1.29 -2.91 13.95
C MET A 164 2.19 -1.77 14.43
N SER A 165 1.61 -0.61 14.75
CA SER A 165 2.34 0.53 15.32
C SER A 165 3.04 0.18 16.63
N ILE A 166 2.44 -0.66 17.48
CA ILE A 166 3.06 -1.15 18.72
C ILE A 166 4.29 -2.01 18.40
N VAL A 167 4.16 -2.95 17.45
CA VAL A 167 5.27 -3.82 17.03
C VAL A 167 6.43 -3.01 16.43
N ILE A 168 6.11 -1.94 15.68
CA ILE A 168 7.10 -0.97 15.18
C ILE A 168 7.79 -0.24 16.34
N GLY A 169 7.05 0.21 17.35
CA GLY A 169 7.64 0.82 18.54
C GLY A 169 8.60 -0.12 19.26
N ILE A 170 8.21 -1.39 19.40
CA ILE A 170 9.08 -2.44 19.97
C ILE A 170 10.33 -2.65 19.09
N PHE A 171 10.18 -2.64 17.76
CA PHE A 171 11.31 -2.71 16.82
C PHE A 171 12.31 -1.60 17.07
N PHE A 172 11.86 -0.35 17.14
CA PHE A 172 12.75 0.79 17.38
C PHE A 172 13.49 0.68 18.72
N VAL A 173 12.80 0.32 19.80
CA VAL A 173 13.43 0.17 21.13
C VAL A 173 14.43 -0.99 21.13
N ALA A 174 14.06 -2.14 20.57
CA ALA A 174 14.93 -3.32 20.53
C ALA A 174 16.16 -3.06 19.65
N ALA A 175 15.98 -2.43 18.48
CA ALA A 175 17.07 -2.12 17.57
C ALA A 175 18.00 -1.07 18.17
N ALA A 176 17.48 -0.05 18.86
CA ALA A 176 18.32 0.93 19.53
C ALA A 176 19.18 0.27 20.62
N ARG A 177 18.63 -0.66 21.41
CA ARG A 177 19.41 -1.47 22.37
C ARG A 177 20.47 -2.32 21.70
N TYR A 178 20.14 -2.98 20.59
CA TYR A 178 21.08 -3.81 19.82
C TYR A 178 22.24 -2.96 19.30
N ILE A 179 21.92 -1.82 18.68
CA ILE A 179 22.91 -0.86 18.15
C ILE A 179 23.80 -0.39 19.30
N TRP A 180 23.27 0.20 20.38
CA TRP A 180 24.12 0.65 21.50
C TRP A 180 24.93 -0.45 22.19
N GLY A 181 24.47 -1.71 22.15
CA GLY A 181 25.20 -2.85 22.68
C GLY A 181 26.35 -3.34 21.79
N SER A 182 26.36 -2.99 20.50
CA SER A 182 27.42 -3.36 19.56
C SER A 182 28.54 -2.30 19.48
N SER A 183 29.79 -2.74 19.37
CA SER A 183 30.92 -1.85 19.07
C SER A 183 30.83 -1.39 17.61
N HIS A 184 30.87 -0.08 17.36
CA HIS A 184 30.78 0.49 16.01
C HIS A 184 32.11 1.11 15.58
N ASP A 185 32.36 1.11 14.26
CA ASP A 185 33.51 1.76 13.62
C ASP A 185 33.38 3.30 13.59
N GLY A 186 33.10 3.91 14.75
CA GLY A 186 32.98 5.37 14.91
C GLY A 186 31.72 6.00 14.29
N PRO A 187 31.68 7.35 14.18
CA PRO A 187 30.50 8.08 13.75
C PRO A 187 30.10 7.84 12.27
N VAL A 188 31.04 7.36 11.45
CA VAL A 188 30.80 7.06 10.02
C VAL A 188 29.74 5.98 9.83
N PHE A 189 29.63 5.04 10.77
CA PHE A 189 28.61 3.98 10.76
C PHE A 189 27.19 4.53 10.60
N PHE A 190 26.86 5.63 11.28
CA PHE A 190 25.53 6.25 11.23
C PHE A 190 25.24 6.98 9.91
N PHE A 191 26.26 7.37 9.15
CA PHE A 191 26.10 8.06 7.88
C PHE A 191 26.07 7.12 6.67
N ARG A 192 26.59 5.88 6.79
CA ARG A 192 26.63 4.90 5.69
C ARG A 192 25.27 4.59 5.05
N PRO A 193 24.14 4.49 5.78
CA PRO A 193 22.82 4.27 5.15
C PRO A 193 22.39 5.39 4.21
N PHE A 194 22.88 6.62 4.44
CA PHE A 194 22.59 7.77 3.59
C PHE A 194 23.54 7.85 2.40
N TYR A 195 24.84 7.69 2.65
CA TYR A 195 25.86 7.83 1.64
C TYR A 195 27.11 7.04 2.02
N ASP A 196 27.48 6.07 1.17
CA ASP A 196 28.78 5.41 1.23
C ASP A 196 29.51 5.63 -0.10
N PRO A 197 30.65 6.35 -0.13
CA PRO A 197 31.40 6.62 -1.35
C PRO A 197 31.76 5.38 -2.17
N GLN A 198 31.88 4.20 -1.54
CA GLN A 198 32.30 2.97 -2.22
C GLN A 198 31.15 2.31 -3.00
N THR A 199 29.92 2.42 -2.51
CA THR A 199 28.73 1.78 -3.11
C THR A 199 27.81 2.76 -3.81
N PHE A 200 27.98 4.07 -3.58
CA PHE A 200 27.11 5.09 -4.12
C PHE A 200 27.21 5.19 -5.64
N ARG A 201 26.08 4.92 -6.30
CA ARG A 201 25.91 5.13 -7.74
C ARG A 201 24.52 5.69 -7.99
N LEU A 202 24.44 6.75 -8.77
CA LEU A 202 23.19 7.46 -9.02
C LEU A 202 22.12 6.55 -9.65
N GLY A 203 22.48 5.73 -10.64
CA GLY A 203 21.54 4.83 -11.33
C GLY A 203 20.83 3.86 -10.38
N PRO A 204 21.55 3.05 -9.59
CA PRO A 204 20.98 2.18 -8.57
C PRO A 204 20.14 2.90 -7.50
N VAL A 205 20.58 4.07 -7.03
CA VAL A 205 19.81 4.88 -6.08
C VAL A 205 18.47 5.30 -6.71
N LEU A 206 18.47 5.82 -7.93
CA LEU A 206 17.24 6.20 -8.65
C LEU A 206 16.35 4.99 -8.95
N GLY A 207 16.92 3.84 -9.28
CA GLY A 207 16.19 2.58 -9.44
C GLY A 207 15.53 2.13 -8.13
N GLY A 208 16.23 2.29 -7.00
CA GLY A 208 15.68 2.09 -5.67
C GLY A 208 14.59 3.11 -5.33
N THR A 209 14.76 4.39 -5.71
CA THR A 209 13.75 5.43 -5.51
C THR A 209 12.45 5.07 -6.24
N SER A 210 12.54 4.59 -7.48
CA SER A 210 11.37 4.12 -8.23
C SER A 210 10.64 2.98 -7.52
N LEU A 211 11.36 2.08 -6.86
CA LEU A 211 10.76 1.04 -6.03
C LEU A 211 10.13 1.60 -4.75
N ALA A 212 10.85 2.49 -4.07
CA ALA A 212 10.45 3.07 -2.79
C ALA A 212 9.13 3.84 -2.84
N VAL A 213 8.75 4.37 -4.01
CA VAL A 213 7.42 4.98 -4.27
C VAL A 213 6.27 4.04 -3.86
N LEU A 214 6.46 2.72 -3.96
CA LEU A 214 5.45 1.72 -3.58
C LEU A 214 4.99 1.88 -2.13
N THR A 215 5.89 2.33 -1.26
CA THR A 215 5.64 2.57 0.17
C THR A 215 4.56 3.64 0.40
N TYR A 216 4.28 4.47 -0.60
CA TYR A 216 3.34 5.58 -0.53
C TYR A 216 2.00 5.25 -1.20
N ILE A 217 1.84 4.07 -1.80
CA ILE A 217 0.59 3.67 -2.45
C ILE A 217 -0.56 3.68 -1.43
N GLY A 218 -1.70 4.23 -1.84
CA GLY A 218 -2.89 4.38 -1.00
C GLY A 218 -3.11 5.81 -0.46
N PHE A 219 -2.17 6.74 -0.66
CA PHE A 219 -2.37 8.15 -0.29
C PHE A 219 -3.53 8.81 -1.06
N ASP A 220 -3.75 8.37 -2.29
CA ASP A 220 -4.82 8.79 -3.20
C ASP A 220 -6.20 8.39 -2.65
N GLY A 221 -6.28 7.33 -1.85
CA GLY A 221 -7.50 6.91 -1.16
C GLY A 221 -8.10 8.01 -0.28
N ILE A 222 -7.30 8.91 0.28
CA ILE A 222 -7.79 10.05 1.08
C ILE A 222 -8.64 10.99 0.22
N SER A 223 -8.29 11.17 -1.06
CA SER A 223 -9.03 12.05 -1.98
C SER A 223 -10.43 11.52 -2.32
N THR A 224 -10.64 10.20 -2.23
CA THR A 224 -11.96 9.58 -2.49
C THR A 224 -13.00 9.92 -1.41
N LEU A 225 -12.56 10.29 -0.20
CA LEU A 225 -13.43 10.68 0.92
C LEU A 225 -13.86 12.16 0.86
N SER A 226 -13.55 12.89 -0.22
CA SER A 226 -13.83 14.33 -0.34
C SER A 226 -15.31 14.69 -0.10
N GLU A 227 -16.25 13.79 -0.37
CA GLU A 227 -17.68 14.04 -0.19
C GLU A 227 -18.14 13.93 1.28
N GLU A 228 -17.39 13.25 2.14
CA GLU A 228 -17.70 12.98 3.56
C GLU A 228 -16.98 13.94 4.53
N VAL A 229 -16.25 14.91 4.02
CA VAL A 229 -15.38 15.81 4.80
C VAL A 229 -16.02 17.16 5.05
N GLU A 230 -15.87 17.71 6.26
CA GLU A 230 -16.46 19.00 6.66
C GLU A 230 -15.91 20.20 5.84
N ASN A 231 -14.62 20.16 5.49
CA ASN A 231 -13.96 21.13 4.61
C ASN A 231 -13.02 20.44 3.60
N PRO A 232 -13.54 19.87 2.51
CA PRO A 232 -12.76 19.03 1.62
C PRO A 232 -11.64 19.79 0.92
N ARG A 233 -11.90 21.06 0.56
CA ARG A 233 -10.95 21.95 -0.12
C ARG A 233 -9.65 22.16 0.65
N ARG A 234 -9.70 22.17 1.99
CA ARG A 234 -8.53 22.35 2.86
C ARG A 234 -8.06 21.03 3.45
N ASN A 235 -8.98 20.24 4.00
CA ASN A 235 -8.63 19.07 4.80
C ASN A 235 -8.10 17.93 3.93
N VAL A 236 -8.58 17.75 2.69
CA VAL A 236 -8.07 16.69 1.80
C VAL A 236 -6.63 17.00 1.37
N LEU A 237 -6.34 18.25 0.99
CA LEU A 237 -4.99 18.69 0.67
C LEU A 237 -4.04 18.52 1.86
N LEU A 238 -4.42 19.00 3.05
CA LEU A 238 -3.56 18.87 4.23
C LEU A 238 -3.40 17.41 4.64
N ALA A 239 -4.46 16.60 4.59
CA ALA A 239 -4.38 15.20 4.96
C ALA A 239 -3.49 14.38 4.02
N THR A 240 -3.62 14.57 2.70
CA THR A 240 -2.77 13.88 1.71
C THR A 240 -1.28 14.22 1.90
N VAL A 241 -0.95 15.51 2.03
CA VAL A 241 0.45 15.95 2.23
C VAL A 241 1.00 15.51 3.59
N LEU A 242 0.24 15.68 4.68
CA LEU A 242 0.69 15.29 6.02
C LEU A 242 0.84 13.78 6.15
N THR A 243 -0.07 13.00 5.55
CA THR A 243 0.06 11.52 5.54
C THR A 243 1.31 11.10 4.78
N CYS A 244 1.54 11.66 3.59
CA CYS A 244 2.75 11.38 2.81
C CYS A 244 4.03 11.72 3.59
N LEU A 245 4.04 12.84 4.31
CA LEU A 245 5.17 13.25 5.15
C LEU A 245 5.37 12.31 6.34
N VAL A 246 4.31 11.99 7.08
CA VAL A 246 4.37 11.12 8.27
C VAL A 246 4.82 9.72 7.89
N ILE A 247 4.21 9.11 6.86
CA ILE A 247 4.61 7.79 6.38
C ILE A 247 6.03 7.81 5.80
N GLY A 248 6.41 8.88 5.08
CA GLY A 248 7.75 8.98 4.52
C GLY A 248 8.84 9.06 5.59
N ILE A 249 8.61 9.85 6.63
CA ILE A 249 9.54 9.94 7.77
C ILE A 249 9.57 8.60 8.54
N LEU A 250 8.40 8.01 8.82
CA LEU A 250 8.34 6.70 9.48
C LEU A 250 9.10 5.64 8.68
N SER A 251 8.88 5.60 7.38
CA SER A 251 9.52 4.62 6.49
C SER A 251 11.03 4.82 6.39
N ALA A 252 11.48 6.07 6.32
CA ALA A 252 12.90 6.39 6.34
C ALA A 252 13.54 5.95 7.67
N MET A 253 12.86 6.14 8.81
CA MET A 253 13.36 5.68 10.12
C MET A 253 13.42 4.16 10.21
N GLU A 254 12.38 3.45 9.79
CA GLU A 254 12.33 1.97 9.83
C GLU A 254 13.45 1.36 8.99
N VAL A 255 13.61 1.85 7.75
CA VAL A 255 14.66 1.39 6.83
C VAL A 255 16.04 1.79 7.33
N TYR A 256 16.21 2.99 7.88
CA TYR A 256 17.48 3.43 8.46
C TYR A 256 17.95 2.49 9.56
N VAL A 257 17.06 2.20 10.52
CA VAL A 257 17.37 1.29 11.63
C VAL A 257 17.64 -0.11 11.10
N ALA A 258 16.87 -0.59 10.12
CA ALA A 258 17.10 -1.90 9.52
C ALA A 258 18.46 -2.02 8.80
N GLN A 259 18.89 -0.98 8.10
CA GLN A 259 20.21 -0.93 7.44
C GLN A 259 21.37 -0.85 8.43
N LEU A 260 21.20 -0.20 9.59
CA LEU A 260 22.23 -0.21 10.63
C LEU A 260 22.38 -1.60 11.26
N VAL A 261 21.27 -2.31 11.45
CA VAL A 261 21.29 -3.65 12.04
C VAL A 261 21.88 -4.69 11.08
N TRP A 262 21.61 -4.58 9.78
CA TRP A 262 22.02 -5.57 8.78
C TRP A 262 23.15 -5.06 7.87
N PRO A 263 24.37 -5.63 7.97
CA PRO A 263 25.48 -5.20 7.13
C PRO A 263 25.23 -5.45 5.64
N ILE A 264 25.55 -4.46 4.79
CA ILE A 264 25.41 -4.55 3.33
C ILE A 264 26.22 -5.72 2.73
N SER A 265 27.32 -6.12 3.38
CA SER A 265 28.17 -7.22 2.95
C SER A 265 27.53 -8.61 3.08
N GLN A 266 26.44 -8.74 3.84
CA GLN A 266 25.79 -10.02 4.09
C GLN A 266 24.50 -10.15 3.25
N PRO A 267 24.42 -11.12 2.32
CA PRO A 267 23.20 -11.36 1.57
C PRO A 267 22.07 -11.79 2.51
N PHE A 268 20.85 -11.34 2.22
CA PHE A 268 19.68 -11.78 2.96
C PHE A 268 19.40 -13.27 2.70
N PRO A 269 18.99 -14.06 3.71
CA PRO A 269 18.57 -15.44 3.50
C PRO A 269 17.40 -15.56 2.52
N ASP A 270 16.40 -14.68 2.67
CA ASP A 270 15.35 -14.45 1.70
C ASP A 270 15.18 -12.93 1.55
N VAL A 271 15.24 -12.45 0.31
CA VAL A 271 15.12 -11.02 -0.03
C VAL A 271 13.70 -10.53 0.21
N ASP A 272 12.69 -11.38 0.00
CA ASP A 272 11.28 -11.00 0.12
C ASP A 272 10.89 -10.81 1.59
N THR A 273 11.49 -11.57 2.52
CA THR A 273 11.24 -11.46 3.98
C THR A 273 12.43 -10.87 4.73
N ALA A 274 13.28 -10.09 4.07
CA ALA A 274 14.52 -9.54 4.64
C ALA A 274 14.30 -8.82 5.99
N PHE A 275 13.27 -7.98 6.10
CA PHE A 275 12.98 -7.23 7.32
C PHE A 275 12.66 -8.14 8.53
N VAL A 276 12.08 -9.31 8.28
CA VAL A 276 11.82 -10.32 9.33
C VAL A 276 13.13 -10.87 9.87
N HIS A 277 14.11 -11.14 8.99
CA HIS A 277 15.46 -11.56 9.41
C HIS A 277 16.21 -10.47 10.16
N VAL A 278 16.03 -9.19 9.78
CA VAL A 278 16.55 -8.05 10.54
C VAL A 278 15.99 -8.07 11.96
N ALA A 279 14.67 -8.19 12.13
CA ALA A 279 14.04 -8.31 13.45
C ALA A 279 14.59 -9.51 14.25
N GLY A 280 14.78 -10.66 13.59
CA GLY A 280 15.40 -11.83 14.21
C GLY A 280 16.82 -11.59 14.70
N ARG A 281 17.61 -10.78 13.99
CA ARG A 281 18.97 -10.41 14.41
C ARG A 281 18.97 -9.48 15.62
N VAL A 282 18.02 -8.55 15.68
CA VAL A 282 17.91 -7.57 16.78
C VAL A 282 17.61 -8.23 18.13
N ALA A 283 16.62 -9.11 18.16
CA ALA A 283 16.06 -9.61 19.43
C ALA A 283 15.84 -11.13 19.47
N GLY A 284 16.31 -11.87 18.47
CA GLY A 284 16.20 -13.33 18.42
C GLY A 284 14.89 -13.85 17.82
N SER A 285 14.68 -15.16 17.93
CA SER A 285 13.61 -15.88 17.24
C SER A 285 12.20 -15.45 17.61
N TRP A 286 11.96 -15.00 18.85
CA TRP A 286 10.64 -14.52 19.25
C TRP A 286 10.23 -13.28 18.45
N PHE A 287 11.19 -12.39 18.16
CA PHE A 287 10.92 -11.14 17.46
C PHE A 287 10.86 -11.34 15.95
N PHE A 288 11.67 -12.27 15.43
CA PHE A 288 11.49 -12.82 14.09
C PHE A 288 10.04 -13.26 13.85
N LEU A 289 9.50 -14.13 14.72
CA LEU A 289 8.13 -14.65 14.58
C LEU A 289 7.07 -13.56 14.73
N THR A 290 7.26 -12.64 15.70
CA THR A 290 6.34 -11.52 15.92
C THR A 290 6.27 -10.61 14.71
N MET A 291 7.42 -10.24 14.14
CA MET A 291 7.48 -9.39 12.95
C MET A 291 6.91 -10.11 11.73
N ASN A 292 7.23 -11.40 11.54
CA ASN A 292 6.69 -12.22 10.46
C ASN A 292 5.17 -12.27 10.51
N LEU A 293 4.59 -12.51 11.69
CA LEU A 293 3.14 -12.57 11.89
C LEU A 293 2.49 -11.21 11.62
N THR A 294 3.09 -10.13 12.12
CA THR A 294 2.60 -8.76 11.94
C THR A 294 2.51 -8.40 10.46
N LEU A 295 3.58 -8.65 9.72
CA LEU A 295 3.65 -8.37 8.28
C LEU A 295 2.76 -9.31 7.45
N LEU A 296 2.54 -10.55 7.90
CA LEU A 296 1.60 -11.48 7.27
C LEU A 296 0.17 -10.98 7.43
N VAL A 297 -0.23 -10.58 8.64
CA VAL A 297 -1.56 -10.02 8.89
C VAL A 297 -1.77 -8.72 8.11
N ALA A 298 -0.75 -7.87 8.05
CA ALA A 298 -0.73 -6.64 7.24
C ALA A 298 -0.99 -6.94 5.76
N SER A 299 -0.21 -7.86 5.19
CA SER A 299 -0.29 -8.25 3.78
C SER A 299 -1.60 -8.96 3.42
N VAL A 300 -2.17 -9.76 4.34
CA VAL A 300 -3.51 -10.35 4.16
C VAL A 300 -4.57 -9.25 4.07
N GLY A 301 -4.53 -8.26 4.96
CA GLY A 301 -5.46 -7.13 4.95
C GLY A 301 -5.37 -6.32 3.65
N SER A 302 -4.15 -5.96 3.25
CA SER A 302 -3.89 -5.20 2.01
C SER A 302 -4.33 -5.97 0.76
N GLY A 303 -3.92 -7.24 0.63
CA GLY A 303 -4.26 -8.08 -0.53
C GLY A 303 -5.77 -8.32 -0.66
N MET A 304 -6.46 -8.59 0.45
CA MET A 304 -7.93 -8.73 0.45
C MET A 304 -8.62 -7.43 0.05
N GLY A 305 -8.20 -6.30 0.61
CA GLY A 305 -8.76 -4.98 0.33
C GLY A 305 -8.61 -4.60 -1.14
N ALA A 306 -7.41 -4.77 -1.69
CA ALA A 306 -7.13 -4.46 -3.09
C ALA A 306 -7.86 -5.38 -4.07
N GLN A 307 -7.96 -6.69 -3.78
CA GLN A 307 -8.75 -7.61 -4.63
C GLN A 307 -10.22 -7.19 -4.70
N LEU A 308 -10.80 -6.76 -3.58
CA LEU A 308 -12.18 -6.25 -3.56
C LEU A 308 -12.30 -4.90 -4.28
N GLY A 309 -11.31 -4.02 -4.13
CA GLY A 309 -11.21 -2.75 -4.85
C GLY A 309 -11.18 -2.96 -6.37
N ALA A 310 -10.27 -3.80 -6.86
CA ALA A 310 -10.17 -4.20 -8.26
C ALA A 310 -11.48 -4.79 -8.78
N ALA A 311 -12.12 -5.68 -8.01
CA ALA A 311 -13.37 -6.31 -8.43
C ALA A 311 -14.52 -5.28 -8.59
N ARG A 312 -14.56 -4.26 -7.73
CA ARG A 312 -15.54 -3.15 -7.82
C ARG A 312 -15.25 -2.21 -8.98
N LEU A 313 -13.98 -1.90 -9.25
CA LEU A 313 -13.57 -1.09 -10.40
C LEU A 313 -13.95 -1.79 -11.71
N LEU A 314 -13.59 -3.06 -11.86
CA LEU A 314 -13.97 -3.87 -13.02
C LEU A 314 -15.50 -3.98 -13.20
N TYR A 315 -16.25 -3.99 -12.09
CA TYR A 315 -17.70 -3.98 -12.14
C TYR A 315 -18.26 -2.64 -12.66
N GLY A 316 -17.71 -1.52 -12.18
CA GLY A 316 -18.03 -0.19 -12.69
C GLY A 316 -17.77 -0.08 -14.19
N MET A 317 -16.63 -0.58 -14.66
CA MET A 317 -16.26 -0.62 -16.08
C MET A 317 -17.20 -1.51 -16.91
N GLY A 318 -17.58 -2.68 -16.38
CA GLY A 318 -18.56 -3.57 -17.02
C GLY A 318 -19.96 -2.95 -17.14
N ARG A 319 -20.34 -2.08 -16.20
CA ARG A 319 -21.61 -1.33 -16.26
C ARG A 319 -21.56 -0.20 -17.31
N SER A 320 -20.40 0.41 -17.49
CA SER A 320 -20.17 1.47 -18.49
C SER A 320 -19.90 0.94 -19.91
N ASN A 321 -20.12 -0.36 -20.17
CA ASN A 321 -19.85 -1.05 -21.44
C ASN A 321 -18.39 -0.96 -21.94
N ALA A 322 -17.44 -0.61 -21.06
CA ALA A 322 -16.01 -0.64 -21.37
C ALA A 322 -15.45 -2.08 -21.39
N LEU A 323 -16.10 -2.99 -20.65
CA LEU A 323 -15.80 -4.43 -20.60
C LEU A 323 -17.06 -5.24 -20.89
N PRO A 324 -16.93 -6.53 -21.29
CA PRO A 324 -18.08 -7.40 -21.56
C PRO A 324 -19.07 -7.44 -20.39
N ARG A 325 -20.24 -6.82 -20.59
CA ARG A 325 -21.26 -6.61 -19.55
C ARG A 325 -21.80 -7.94 -18.99
N SER A 326 -21.81 -9.00 -19.79
CA SER A 326 -22.26 -10.34 -19.39
C SER A 326 -21.40 -10.96 -18.29
N PHE A 327 -20.09 -10.67 -18.27
CA PHE A 327 -19.17 -11.22 -17.28
C PHE A 327 -18.86 -10.20 -16.17
N PHE A 328 -18.42 -9.00 -16.55
CA PHE A 328 -17.92 -7.99 -15.61
C PHE A 328 -19.03 -7.15 -14.97
N GLY A 329 -20.17 -7.01 -15.64
CA GLY A 329 -21.34 -6.27 -15.14
C GLY A 329 -22.31 -7.13 -14.30
N ALA A 330 -21.97 -8.38 -14.00
CA ALA A 330 -22.82 -9.29 -13.24
C ALA A 330 -22.57 -9.18 -11.72
N ILE A 331 -23.65 -9.09 -10.94
CA ILE A 331 -23.62 -9.13 -9.48
C ILE A 331 -24.33 -10.39 -8.98
N ASP A 332 -23.76 -11.02 -7.96
CA ASP A 332 -24.44 -12.06 -7.20
C ASP A 332 -25.61 -11.45 -6.39
N ARG A 333 -26.84 -11.88 -6.67
CA ARG A 333 -28.08 -11.36 -6.06
C ARG A 333 -28.13 -11.54 -4.54
N ASN A 334 -27.51 -12.60 -3.99
CA ASN A 334 -27.61 -12.90 -2.56
C ASN A 334 -26.61 -12.09 -1.72
N ARG A 335 -25.37 -11.93 -2.21
CA ARG A 335 -24.29 -11.28 -1.46
C ARG A 335 -24.00 -9.84 -1.90
N ARG A 336 -24.61 -9.39 -3.00
CA ARG A 336 -24.41 -8.05 -3.61
C ARG A 336 -22.93 -7.73 -3.89
N ILE A 337 -22.18 -8.76 -4.30
CA ILE A 337 -20.76 -8.67 -4.66
C ILE A 337 -20.56 -9.05 -6.13
N PRO A 338 -19.59 -8.45 -6.84
CA PRO A 338 -19.23 -8.82 -8.20
C PRO A 338 -18.40 -10.11 -8.22
N ARG A 339 -19.05 -11.26 -7.97
CA ARG A 339 -18.42 -12.58 -7.80
C ARG A 339 -17.45 -12.93 -8.93
N ASN A 340 -17.85 -12.71 -10.18
CA ASN A 340 -17.03 -13.02 -11.35
C ASN A 340 -15.72 -12.23 -11.35
N ASN A 341 -15.77 -10.96 -10.96
CA ASN A 341 -14.61 -10.08 -10.93
C ASN A 341 -13.68 -10.46 -9.79
N VAL A 342 -14.21 -10.83 -8.62
CA VAL A 342 -13.40 -11.32 -7.50
C VAL A 342 -12.62 -12.57 -7.90
N ILE A 343 -13.29 -13.53 -8.56
CA ILE A 343 -12.65 -14.75 -9.07
C ILE A 343 -11.61 -14.42 -10.13
N PHE A 344 -11.94 -13.55 -11.09
CA PHE A 344 -11.02 -13.13 -12.14
C PHE A 344 -9.75 -12.50 -11.58
N VAL A 345 -9.87 -11.52 -10.67
CA VAL A 345 -8.71 -10.88 -10.02
C VAL A 345 -7.92 -11.91 -9.20
N GLY A 346 -8.60 -12.83 -8.51
CA GLY A 346 -7.93 -13.91 -7.79
C GLY A 346 -7.12 -14.83 -8.72
N LEU A 347 -7.67 -15.19 -9.88
CA LEU A 347 -6.98 -16.02 -10.88
C LEU A 347 -5.78 -15.28 -11.50
N VAL A 348 -5.91 -13.99 -11.76
CA VAL A 348 -4.78 -13.15 -12.18
C VAL A 348 -3.72 -13.09 -11.08
N ALA A 349 -4.14 -12.95 -9.81
CA ALA A 349 -3.24 -12.89 -8.67
C ALA A 349 -2.44 -14.18 -8.47
N VAL A 350 -3.09 -15.35 -8.56
CA VAL A 350 -2.43 -16.65 -8.43
C VAL A 350 -1.52 -16.95 -9.62
N ALA A 351 -1.94 -16.62 -10.85
CA ALA A 351 -1.09 -16.74 -12.03
C ALA A 351 0.15 -15.84 -11.92
N GLY A 352 -0.05 -14.58 -11.50
CA GLY A 352 1.04 -13.64 -11.24
C GLY A 352 2.01 -14.16 -10.17
N ALA A 353 1.51 -14.77 -9.10
CA ALA A 353 2.35 -15.33 -8.05
C ALA A 353 3.22 -16.51 -8.50
N PHE A 354 2.83 -17.24 -9.57
CA PHE A 354 3.65 -18.29 -10.17
C PHE A 354 4.59 -17.78 -11.27
N LEU A 355 4.23 -16.70 -11.96
CA LEU A 355 4.95 -16.20 -13.13
C LEU A 355 5.93 -15.06 -12.82
N LEU A 356 5.69 -14.30 -11.75
CA LEU A 356 6.44 -13.09 -11.41
C LEU A 356 7.21 -13.26 -10.11
N SER A 357 8.39 -12.63 -10.03
CA SER A 357 9.07 -12.42 -8.76
C SER A 357 8.42 -11.27 -7.99
N TYR A 358 8.60 -11.25 -6.66
CA TYR A 358 8.10 -10.15 -5.83
C TYR A 358 8.61 -8.79 -6.34
N GLY A 359 9.90 -8.68 -6.66
CA GLY A 359 10.50 -7.46 -7.19
C GLY A 359 9.90 -7.01 -8.53
N LEU A 360 9.72 -7.93 -9.50
CA LEU A 360 9.12 -7.58 -10.79
C LEU A 360 7.66 -7.16 -10.64
N ALA A 361 6.89 -7.88 -9.82
CA ALA A 361 5.50 -7.51 -9.54
C ALA A 361 5.40 -6.13 -8.85
N ALA A 362 6.33 -5.81 -7.94
CA ALA A 362 6.44 -4.48 -7.33
C ALA A 362 6.82 -3.37 -8.34
N GLU A 363 7.70 -3.66 -9.31
CA GLU A 363 8.03 -2.71 -10.38
C GLU A 363 6.82 -2.44 -11.30
N MET A 364 6.09 -3.49 -11.68
CA MET A 364 4.87 -3.36 -12.50
C MET A 364 3.77 -2.58 -11.77
N LEU A 365 3.63 -2.82 -10.46
CA LEU A 365 2.71 -2.10 -9.59
C LEU A 365 3.05 -0.61 -9.53
N ASN A 366 4.33 -0.28 -9.29
CA ASN A 366 4.81 1.10 -9.30
C ASN A 366 4.64 1.80 -10.65
N PHE A 367 4.83 1.08 -11.77
CA PHE A 367 4.62 1.66 -13.09
C PHE A 367 3.17 2.14 -13.27
N GLY A 368 2.18 1.34 -12.82
CA GLY A 368 0.78 1.75 -12.81
C GLY A 368 0.52 2.94 -11.90
N ALA A 369 1.07 2.91 -10.68
CA ALA A 369 0.89 3.97 -9.69
C ALA A 369 1.56 5.30 -10.09
N LEU A 370 2.70 5.28 -10.78
CA LEU A 370 3.40 6.48 -11.25
C LEU A 370 2.74 7.10 -12.50
N LEU A 371 2.05 6.31 -13.30
CA LEU A 371 1.28 6.78 -14.44
C LEU A 371 -0.03 7.46 -14.03
N ALA A 372 -0.60 7.05 -12.90
CA ALA A 372 -1.81 7.62 -12.32
C ALA A 372 -1.52 8.88 -11.49
#